data_AF-A0A644V402-F1
#
_entry.id   AF-A0A644V402-F1
#
_cell.length_a   1.000
_cell.length_b   1.000
_cell.length_c   1.000
_cell.angle_alpha   90.00
_cell.angle_beta   90.00
_cell.angle_gamma   90.00
#
_symmetry.space_group_name_H-M   'P 1'
#
loop_
_entity.id
_entity.type
_entity.pdbx_description
1 polymer ?
#
loop_
_entity_poly.entity_id
_entity_poly.type
_entity_poly.pdbx_seq_one_letter_code
_entity_poly.pdbx_strand_id
1 'polypeptide(L)'
;MKNMPAKEIKALRQQGKLAEALELAQAELAAEPDNIWPKRNISWVYYDYLKQNTAPEHFDDFLLWLTKIADLNLPEEEKMLFDHLSWQIGSIVFKTFNSGPAHYGKMIQLVGLAQSFSYTRPSEGYSFLFKAFHKALKDTDAYLQFADWWDYENFRPEDYQKEKLENGKEIMALAEQAYITYAKHLLPDKQPDGNVIFDRTRIESFLPKLEELGNKYPFYQYPAYFQAKLLLSLGDRENMLSALIPFARKKQNDFWVWEILSEAFTQDEEKVFALYCRALSCQSPEEMLINLRQKMAAMLIRKQLYNEARTETELLVAARNEKGYRIPDVVNNWQSQEWYISAVNLKNNKKLYNQYKHIADGILFADIPEVTVIVEFVNTDKKMLNFIETESKYGFFKYDRFLKNVNIGDTLKVRFQSGTPGGLFKVYTVTKADDAGFRNQFYKEVEGIVHIPAGKSFGFLDDVFIQPSLVTKHKLTDGALVKATAIKSYNESKKQWGWKMVVKL
;
A
#
# COMPACT_ATOMS: atom_id res chain seq x y z
N MET A 1 -25.36 41.05 53.29
CA MET A 1 -24.69 40.66 52.03
C MET A 1 -23.21 40.49 52.34
N LYS A 2 -22.73 39.26 52.58
CA LYS A 2 -21.27 39.00 52.67
C LYS A 2 -20.70 39.22 51.27
N ASN A 3 -19.69 40.08 51.14
CA ASN A 3 -18.93 40.25 49.90
C ASN A 3 -18.47 38.87 49.42
N MET A 4 -18.88 38.47 48.21
CA MET A 4 -18.35 37.25 47.59
C MET A 4 -16.86 37.45 47.28
N PRO A 5 -15.95 36.64 47.87
CA PRO A 5 -14.50 36.69 47.61
C PRO A 5 -14.15 36.55 46.11
N ALA A 6 -15.05 35.95 45.32
CA ALA A 6 -14.89 35.74 43.87
C ALA A 6 -14.44 36.99 43.08
N LYS A 7 -15.02 38.17 43.37
CA LYS A 7 -14.63 39.42 42.67
C LYS A 7 -13.22 39.87 43.04
N GLU A 8 -12.84 39.67 44.30
CA GLU A 8 -11.54 40.04 44.83
C GLU A 8 -10.45 39.08 44.35
N ILE A 9 -10.69 37.76 44.42
CA ILE A 9 -9.80 36.74 43.85
C ILE A 9 -9.54 37.02 42.36
N LYS A 10 -10.59 37.32 41.59
CA LYS A 10 -10.45 37.69 40.18
C LYS A 10 -9.61 38.96 39.98
N ALA A 11 -9.83 40.00 40.79
CA ALA A 11 -9.07 41.24 40.71
C ALA A 11 -7.58 41.03 41.04
N LEU A 12 -7.27 40.27 42.10
CA LEU A 12 -5.90 39.93 42.50
C LEU A 12 -5.17 39.16 41.39
N ARG A 13 -5.83 38.17 40.77
CA ARG A 13 -5.30 37.44 39.62
C ARG A 13 -4.97 38.35 38.44
N GLN A 14 -5.90 39.24 38.07
CA GLN A 14 -5.71 40.19 36.98
C GLN A 14 -4.59 41.20 37.23
N GLN A 15 -4.28 41.48 38.50
CA GLN A 15 -3.15 42.32 38.92
C GLN A 15 -1.83 41.55 39.04
N GLY A 16 -1.82 40.23 38.77
CA GLY A 16 -0.63 39.38 38.91
C GLY A 16 -0.27 39.00 40.36
N LYS A 17 -1.12 39.35 41.33
CA LYS A 17 -0.93 39.07 42.76
C LYS A 17 -1.39 37.64 43.10
N LEU A 18 -0.77 36.65 42.47
CA LEU A 18 -1.23 35.25 42.56
C LEU A 18 -1.11 34.65 43.95
N ALA A 19 -0.11 35.06 44.75
CA ALA A 19 0.06 34.56 46.11
C ALA A 19 -1.12 35.00 47.02
N GLU A 20 -1.48 36.29 46.97
CA GLU A 20 -2.64 36.84 47.69
C GLU A 20 -3.94 36.19 47.21
N ALA A 21 -4.08 36.00 45.89
CA ALA A 21 -5.25 35.32 45.31
C ALA A 21 -5.36 33.86 45.76
N LEU A 22 -4.23 33.15 45.87
CA LEU A 22 -4.15 31.76 46.29
C LEU A 22 -4.53 31.60 47.76
N GLU A 23 -3.98 32.44 48.65
CA GLU A 23 -4.31 32.42 50.07
C GLU A 23 -5.82 32.62 50.30
N LEU A 24 -6.39 33.63 49.64
CA LEU A 24 -7.82 33.93 49.74
C LEU A 24 -8.69 32.80 49.18
N ALA A 25 -8.34 32.24 48.03
CA ALA A 25 -9.08 31.13 47.42
C ALA A 25 -8.95 29.82 48.21
N GLN A 26 -7.79 29.56 48.84
CA GLN A 26 -7.59 28.42 49.73
C GLN A 26 -8.43 28.53 51.00
N ALA A 27 -8.49 29.72 51.60
CA ALA A 27 -9.35 29.98 52.77
C ALA A 27 -10.84 29.78 52.41
N GLU A 28 -11.26 30.23 51.23
CA GLU A 28 -12.63 30.03 50.73
C GLU A 28 -12.94 28.53 50.52
N LEU A 29 -12.03 27.78 49.88
CA LEU A 29 -12.21 26.34 49.66
C LEU A 29 -12.20 25.55 50.98
N ALA A 30 -11.33 25.91 51.93
CA ALA A 30 -11.27 25.22 53.23
C ALA A 30 -12.55 25.41 54.06
N ALA A 31 -13.22 26.57 53.91
CA ALA A 31 -14.48 26.84 54.59
C ALA A 31 -15.65 26.04 53.99
N GLU A 32 -15.65 25.83 52.67
CA GLU A 32 -16.74 25.17 51.94
C GLU A 32 -16.18 24.20 50.87
N PRO A 33 -15.56 23.06 51.26
CA PRO A 33 -14.80 22.19 50.36
C PRO A 33 -15.63 21.52 49.27
N ASP A 34 -16.91 21.27 49.54
CA ASP A 34 -17.83 20.64 48.59
C ASP A 34 -18.59 21.65 47.70
N ASN A 35 -18.45 22.95 47.98
CA ASN A 35 -19.13 23.98 47.20
C ASN A 35 -18.39 24.20 45.86
N ILE A 36 -19.16 24.26 44.78
CA ILE A 36 -18.64 24.48 43.43
C ILE A 36 -18.01 25.87 43.24
N TRP A 37 -18.47 26.90 43.95
CA TRP A 37 -17.98 28.27 43.76
C TRP A 37 -16.53 28.48 44.25
N PRO A 38 -16.14 28.04 45.45
CA PRO A 38 -14.74 28.05 45.87
C PRO A 38 -13.85 27.23 44.94
N LYS A 39 -14.31 26.04 44.51
CA LYS A 39 -13.58 25.20 43.54
C LYS A 39 -13.37 25.92 42.21
N ARG A 40 -14.37 26.64 41.69
CA ARG A 40 -14.24 27.48 40.50
C ARG A 40 -13.24 28.62 40.71
N ASN A 41 -13.30 29.31 41.85
CA ASN A 41 -12.42 30.45 42.09
C ASN A 41 -10.95 30.01 42.16
N ILE A 42 -10.66 28.95 42.91
CA ILE A 42 -9.29 28.46 43.09
C ILE A 42 -8.74 27.75 41.84
N SER A 43 -9.57 27.05 41.06
CA SER A 43 -9.12 26.38 39.83
C SER A 43 -8.52 27.36 38.83
N TRP A 44 -9.09 28.56 38.75
CA TRP A 44 -8.55 29.59 37.90
C TRP A 44 -7.29 30.27 38.47
N VAL A 45 -7.08 30.29 39.80
CA VAL A 45 -5.79 30.68 40.39
C VAL A 45 -4.72 29.65 40.03
N TYR A 46 -5.04 28.35 40.17
CA TYR A 46 -4.15 27.25 39.76
C TYR A 46 -3.83 27.31 38.26
N TYR A 47 -4.81 27.63 37.42
CA TYR A 47 -4.60 27.83 35.99
C TYR A 47 -3.59 28.95 35.70
N ASP A 48 -3.66 30.09 36.41
CA ASP A 48 -2.71 31.19 36.19
C ASP A 48 -1.28 30.80 36.61
N TYR A 49 -1.12 30.03 37.68
CA TYR A 49 0.17 29.44 38.05
C TYR A 49 0.65 28.45 36.98
N LEU A 50 -0.22 27.57 36.49
CA LEU A 50 0.10 26.63 35.42
C LEU A 50 0.58 27.36 34.16
N LYS A 51 -0.07 28.47 33.79
CA LYS A 51 0.31 29.33 32.67
C LYS A 51 1.69 29.98 32.85
N GLN A 52 2.09 30.33 34.08
CA GLN A 52 3.44 30.85 34.36
C GLN A 52 4.52 29.78 34.22
N ASN A 53 4.18 28.50 34.39
CA ASN A 53 5.11 27.37 34.42
C ASN A 53 5.17 26.57 33.11
N THR A 54 4.92 27.21 31.95
CA THR A 54 4.93 26.52 30.65
C THR A 54 6.33 26.35 30.03
N ALA A 55 7.40 26.64 30.76
CA ALA A 55 8.78 26.44 30.30
C ALA A 55 9.29 25.04 30.70
N PRO A 56 10.17 24.40 29.90
CA PRO A 56 10.69 23.06 30.18
C PRO A 56 11.28 22.86 31.58
N GLU A 57 11.98 23.86 32.11
CA GLU A 57 12.59 23.88 33.44
C GLU A 57 11.56 23.85 34.57
N HIS A 58 10.32 24.26 34.30
CA HIS A 58 9.22 24.32 35.28
C HIS A 58 8.22 23.17 35.12
N PHE A 59 8.61 22.08 34.45
CA PHE A 59 7.67 20.99 34.17
C PHE A 59 7.14 20.32 35.45
N ASP A 60 7.94 20.23 36.51
CA ASP A 60 7.46 19.71 37.81
C ASP A 60 6.42 20.62 38.44
N ASP A 61 6.63 21.94 38.39
CA ASP A 61 5.65 22.93 38.87
C ASP A 61 4.37 22.87 38.02
N PHE A 62 4.50 22.72 36.70
CA PHE A 62 3.34 22.55 35.81
C PHE A 62 2.51 21.33 36.19
N LEU A 63 3.15 20.17 36.42
CA LEU A 63 2.49 18.95 36.84
C LEU A 63 1.82 19.11 38.21
N LEU A 64 2.46 19.80 39.15
CA LEU A 64 1.90 20.11 40.46
C LEU A 64 0.59 20.90 40.33
N TRP A 65 0.59 22.00 39.57
CA TRP A 65 -0.61 22.83 39.42
C TRP A 65 -1.72 22.12 38.64
N LEU A 66 -1.36 21.32 37.63
CA LEU A 66 -2.34 20.53 36.90
C LEU A 66 -2.99 19.45 37.79
N THR A 67 -2.19 18.79 38.64
CA THR A 67 -2.68 17.82 39.63
C THR A 67 -3.66 18.48 40.60
N LYS A 68 -3.31 19.67 41.12
CA LYS A 68 -4.22 20.44 41.99
C LYS A 68 -5.54 20.79 41.32
N ILE A 69 -5.56 21.02 40.01
CA ILE A 69 -6.81 21.24 39.26
C ILE A 69 -7.61 19.94 39.13
N ALA A 70 -6.95 18.83 38.83
CA ALA A 70 -7.60 17.51 38.77
C ALA A 70 -8.24 17.12 40.11
N ASP A 71 -7.54 17.34 41.23
CA ASP A 71 -8.01 17.01 42.58
C ASP A 71 -9.30 17.75 42.99
N LEU A 72 -9.63 18.87 42.35
CA LEU A 72 -10.88 19.60 42.61
C LEU A 72 -12.12 18.80 42.15
N ASN A 73 -11.94 17.82 41.26
CA ASN A 73 -13.02 17.01 40.68
C ASN A 73 -14.16 17.89 40.14
N LEU A 74 -13.79 18.87 39.31
CA LEU A 74 -14.73 19.81 38.72
C LEU A 74 -15.71 19.09 37.77
N PRO A 75 -16.98 19.52 37.74
CA PRO A 75 -17.98 18.87 36.92
C PRO A 75 -17.78 19.22 35.43
N GLU A 76 -18.36 18.42 34.54
CA GLU A 76 -18.06 18.48 33.10
C GLU A 76 -18.50 19.78 32.42
N GLU A 77 -19.37 20.57 33.06
CA GLU A 77 -19.85 21.86 32.58
C GLU A 77 -18.77 22.95 32.65
N GLU A 78 -17.66 22.73 33.36
CA GLU A 78 -16.51 23.66 33.41
C GLU A 78 -15.66 23.66 32.11
N LYS A 79 -16.33 23.56 30.96
CA LYS A 79 -15.75 23.47 29.61
C LYS A 79 -14.73 24.57 29.35
N MET A 80 -15.02 25.81 29.77
CA MET A 80 -14.11 26.93 29.55
C MET A 80 -12.73 26.65 30.17
N LEU A 81 -12.68 26.16 31.42
CA LEU A 81 -11.39 25.86 32.06
C LEU A 81 -10.68 24.71 31.32
N PHE A 82 -11.38 23.61 31.06
CA PHE A 82 -10.78 22.44 30.40
C PHE A 82 -10.27 22.77 28.99
N ASP A 83 -10.99 23.57 28.22
CA ASP A 83 -10.55 24.03 26.90
C ASP A 83 -9.31 24.93 26.99
N HIS A 84 -9.18 25.76 28.03
CA HIS A 84 -7.94 26.51 28.26
C HIS A 84 -6.77 25.58 28.65
N LEU A 85 -7.03 24.52 29.42
CA LEU A 85 -6.01 23.53 29.78
C LEU A 85 -5.47 22.80 28.56
N SER A 86 -6.30 22.48 27.57
CA SER A 86 -5.85 21.76 26.37
C SER A 86 -4.73 22.53 25.64
N TRP A 87 -4.84 23.86 25.58
CA TRP A 87 -3.81 24.74 25.02
C TRP A 87 -2.53 24.79 25.87
N GLN A 88 -2.66 24.89 27.20
CA GLN A 88 -1.47 24.96 28.07
C GLN A 88 -0.71 23.63 28.11
N ILE A 89 -1.44 22.51 28.19
CA ILE A 89 -0.88 21.16 28.12
C ILE A 89 -0.19 20.95 26.77
N GLY A 90 -0.86 21.26 25.65
CA GLY A 90 -0.24 21.15 24.34
C GLY A 90 1.02 22.01 24.20
N SER A 91 1.01 23.23 24.76
CA SER A 91 2.17 24.14 24.73
C SER A 91 3.38 23.55 25.46
N ILE A 92 3.23 23.03 26.68
CA ILE A 92 4.36 22.45 27.41
C ILE A 92 4.85 21.17 26.76
N VAL A 93 3.95 20.35 26.19
CA VAL A 93 4.33 19.14 25.43
C VAL A 93 5.21 19.52 24.24
N PHE A 94 4.81 20.50 23.42
CA PHE A 94 5.61 20.95 22.28
C PHE A 94 6.99 21.50 22.68
N LYS A 95 7.12 22.08 23.87
CA LYS A 95 8.40 22.60 24.37
C LYS A 95 9.31 21.53 24.96
N THR A 96 8.75 20.40 25.40
CA THR A 96 9.49 19.38 26.19
C THR A 96 9.65 18.02 25.50
N PHE A 97 8.91 17.71 24.43
CA PHE A 97 8.90 16.37 23.84
C PHE A 97 10.26 15.89 23.30
N ASN A 98 11.18 16.81 22.98
CA ASN A 98 12.53 16.49 22.49
C ASN A 98 13.61 16.47 23.59
N SER A 99 13.25 16.61 24.87
CA SER A 99 14.20 16.72 25.98
C SER A 99 14.84 15.39 26.44
N GLY A 100 14.63 14.30 25.69
CA GLY A 100 15.24 13.00 25.91
C GLY A 100 14.50 12.08 26.89
N PRO A 101 15.03 10.86 27.15
CA PRO A 101 14.32 9.78 27.86
C PRO A 101 13.94 10.12 29.32
N ALA A 102 14.71 10.99 29.99
CA ALA A 102 14.44 11.40 31.37
C ALA A 102 13.08 12.08 31.57
N HIS A 103 12.50 12.63 30.50
CA HIS A 103 11.19 13.28 30.52
C HIS A 103 10.04 12.36 30.14
N TYR A 104 10.30 11.11 29.75
CA TYR A 104 9.26 10.17 29.34
C TYR A 104 8.28 9.88 30.49
N GLY A 105 8.77 9.60 31.70
CA GLY A 105 7.90 9.36 32.86
C GLY A 105 6.98 10.55 33.18
N LYS A 106 7.51 11.77 33.09
CA LYS A 106 6.74 13.01 33.26
C LYS A 106 5.70 13.20 32.15
N MET A 107 6.03 12.82 30.92
CA MET A 107 5.09 12.84 29.79
C MET A 107 3.93 11.88 30.01
N ILE A 108 4.19 10.66 30.50
CA ILE A 108 3.14 9.68 30.82
C ILE A 108 2.25 10.18 31.97
N GLN A 109 2.83 10.79 33.01
CA GLN A 109 2.06 11.42 34.08
C GLN A 109 1.16 12.55 33.52
N LEU A 110 1.70 13.39 32.64
CA LEU A 110 0.94 14.46 31.99
C LEU A 110 -0.22 13.93 31.15
N VAL A 111 -0.02 12.83 30.42
CA VAL A 111 -1.09 12.14 29.68
C VAL A 111 -2.18 11.70 30.66
N GLY A 112 -1.82 11.01 31.75
CA GLY A 112 -2.80 10.56 32.75
C GLY A 112 -3.65 11.71 33.34
N LEU A 113 -3.01 12.85 33.64
CA LEU A 113 -3.73 14.04 34.09
C LEU A 113 -4.61 14.63 32.98
N ALA A 114 -4.11 14.73 31.75
CA ALA A 114 -4.92 15.20 30.63
C ALA A 114 -6.17 14.34 30.42
N GLN A 115 -6.06 13.02 30.64
CA GLN A 115 -7.16 12.07 30.49
C GLN A 115 -8.34 12.30 31.45
N SER A 116 -8.11 12.93 32.60
CA SER A 116 -9.15 13.16 33.60
C SER A 116 -10.03 14.39 33.35
N PHE A 117 -9.74 15.21 32.33
CA PHE A 117 -10.49 16.45 32.08
C PHE A 117 -11.57 16.31 30.99
N SER A 118 -12.71 16.98 31.23
CA SER A 118 -13.89 16.92 30.36
C SER A 118 -13.89 18.02 29.28
N TYR A 119 -12.93 17.96 28.36
CA TYR A 119 -12.81 18.91 27.23
C TYR A 119 -14.07 19.03 26.37
N THR A 120 -14.20 20.14 25.64
CA THR A 120 -15.14 20.25 24.52
C THR A 120 -14.63 19.46 23.33
N ARG A 121 -15.46 18.55 22.80
CA ARG A 121 -15.11 17.66 21.69
C ARG A 121 -16.23 17.65 20.64
N PRO A 122 -15.93 17.77 19.34
CA PRO A 122 -14.65 18.19 18.78
C PRO A 122 -14.42 19.70 19.00
N SER A 123 -13.15 20.14 19.13
CA SER A 123 -12.80 21.56 19.22
C SER A 123 -11.36 21.81 18.76
N GLU A 124 -11.01 23.07 18.45
CA GLU A 124 -9.62 23.44 18.09
C GLU A 124 -8.61 23.12 19.18
N GLY A 125 -8.95 23.46 20.42
CA GLY A 125 -8.08 23.18 21.57
C GLY A 125 -7.88 21.68 21.77
N TYR A 126 -8.91 20.87 21.50
CA TYR A 126 -8.81 19.41 21.54
C TYR A 126 -7.89 18.92 20.40
N SER A 127 -8.11 19.32 19.15
CA SER A 127 -7.20 18.95 18.03
C SER A 127 -5.73 19.36 18.29
N PHE A 128 -5.49 20.54 18.89
CA PHE A 128 -4.16 20.98 19.29
C PHE A 128 -3.52 20.08 20.36
N LEU A 129 -4.30 19.65 21.36
CA LEU A 129 -3.86 18.71 22.38
C LEU A 129 -3.47 17.35 21.76
N PHE A 130 -4.29 16.82 20.84
CA PHE A 130 -3.93 15.61 20.10
C PHE A 130 -2.62 15.76 19.35
N LYS A 131 -2.47 16.87 18.60
CA LYS A 131 -1.27 17.14 17.81
C LYS A 131 -0.01 17.14 18.66
N ALA A 132 -0.09 17.73 19.86
CA ALA A 132 1.02 17.77 20.80
C ALA A 132 1.39 16.38 21.31
N PHE A 133 0.42 15.60 21.82
CA PHE A 133 0.68 14.25 22.30
C PHE A 133 1.05 13.28 21.18
N HIS A 134 0.47 13.42 20.00
CA HIS A 134 0.89 12.67 18.82
C HIS A 134 2.38 12.89 18.55
N LYS A 135 2.84 14.14 18.60
CA LYS A 135 4.26 14.44 18.40
C LYS A 135 5.15 13.79 19.46
N ALA A 136 4.72 13.79 20.72
CA ALA A 136 5.47 13.26 21.85
C ALA A 136 5.47 11.72 21.95
N LEU A 137 4.37 11.07 21.55
CA LEU A 137 4.13 9.65 21.80
C LEU A 137 4.24 8.77 20.56
N LYS A 138 4.25 9.33 19.35
CA LYS A 138 4.19 8.56 18.08
C LYS A 138 5.23 7.45 17.93
N ASP A 139 6.35 7.51 18.65
CA ASP A 139 7.44 6.55 18.58
C ASP A 139 7.54 5.71 19.89
N THR A 140 6.48 5.68 20.70
CA THR A 140 6.43 5.05 22.05
C THR A 140 5.30 4.03 22.15
N ASP A 141 5.43 3.04 23.05
CA ASP A 141 4.43 2.01 23.29
C ASP A 141 3.09 2.54 23.86
N ALA A 142 3.12 3.73 24.46
CA ALA A 142 1.93 4.42 24.98
C ALA A 142 0.99 4.98 23.88
N TYR A 143 1.43 5.05 22.61
CA TYR A 143 0.66 5.72 21.55
C TYR A 143 -0.72 5.11 21.33
N LEU A 144 -0.80 3.79 21.33
CA LEU A 144 -2.02 3.04 21.08
C LEU A 144 -3.09 3.33 22.15
N GLN A 145 -2.70 3.31 23.42
CA GLN A 145 -3.60 3.63 24.53
C GLN A 145 -4.04 5.10 24.48
N PHE A 146 -3.12 6.02 24.17
CA PHE A 146 -3.45 7.44 23.99
C PHE A 146 -4.47 7.65 22.86
N ALA A 147 -4.26 7.02 21.71
CA ALA A 147 -5.12 7.17 20.55
C ALA A 147 -6.52 6.59 20.79
N ASP A 148 -6.63 5.45 21.50
CA ASP A 148 -7.92 4.87 21.86
C ASP A 148 -8.71 5.78 22.81
N TRP A 149 -8.06 6.32 23.84
CA TRP A 149 -8.69 7.29 24.75
C TRP A 149 -9.14 8.55 24.01
N TRP A 150 -8.33 9.02 23.07
CA TRP A 150 -8.65 10.22 22.31
C TRP A 150 -9.92 10.08 21.49
N ASP A 151 -10.08 8.91 20.86
CA ASP A 151 -11.10 8.56 19.87
C ASP A 151 -11.10 9.46 18.61
N TYR A 152 -10.90 8.83 17.45
CA TYR A 152 -10.77 9.52 16.17
C TYR A 152 -12.08 10.12 15.65
N GLU A 153 -13.23 9.77 16.24
CA GLU A 153 -14.50 10.48 16.00
C GLU A 153 -14.47 11.94 16.45
N ASN A 154 -13.50 12.31 17.31
CA ASN A 154 -13.32 13.68 17.77
C ASN A 154 -12.48 14.56 16.82
N PHE A 155 -12.04 14.03 15.67
CA PHE A 155 -11.40 14.86 14.65
C PHE A 155 -12.40 15.80 13.99
N ARG A 156 -11.98 17.04 13.78
CA ARG A 156 -12.75 18.03 13.05
C ARG A 156 -12.58 17.88 11.54
N PRO A 157 -13.49 18.42 10.72
CA PRO A 157 -13.30 18.48 9.26
C PRO A 157 -11.96 19.09 8.82
N GLU A 158 -11.46 20.08 9.57
CA GLU A 158 -10.17 20.71 9.29
C GLU A 158 -8.96 19.79 9.56
N ASP A 159 -9.07 18.83 10.48
CA ASP A 159 -8.00 17.89 10.82
C ASP A 159 -7.74 16.87 9.69
N TYR A 160 -8.69 16.75 8.75
CA TYR A 160 -8.56 15.96 7.52
C TYR A 160 -7.98 16.78 6.35
N GLN A 161 -7.71 18.08 6.54
CA GLN A 161 -7.08 18.91 5.51
C GLN A 161 -5.57 19.00 5.74
N LYS A 162 -4.83 19.22 4.65
CA LYS A 162 -3.39 19.52 4.76
C LYS A 162 -3.19 20.87 5.43
N GLU A 163 -2.19 20.95 6.30
CA GLU A 163 -1.78 22.22 6.89
C GLU A 163 -0.76 22.91 5.99
N LYS A 164 -0.86 24.24 5.84
CA LYS A 164 0.16 25.04 5.16
C LYS A 164 1.03 25.74 6.19
N LEU A 165 2.32 25.49 6.13
CA LEU A 165 3.31 26.24 6.89
C LEU A 165 3.52 27.63 6.29
N GLU A 166 4.03 28.56 7.10
CA GLU A 166 4.36 29.94 6.68
C GLU A 166 5.34 29.98 5.48
N ASN A 167 6.20 28.98 5.35
CA ASN A 167 7.14 28.84 4.24
C ASN A 167 6.51 28.24 2.96
N GLY A 168 5.19 28.06 2.94
CA GLY A 168 4.43 27.48 1.82
C GLY A 168 4.50 25.96 1.71
N LYS A 169 5.24 25.26 2.59
CA LYS A 169 5.27 23.79 2.60
C LYS A 169 3.94 23.25 3.14
N GLU A 170 3.42 22.23 2.48
CA GLU A 170 2.25 21.49 2.96
C GLU A 170 2.68 20.36 3.89
N ILE A 171 2.00 20.23 5.02
CA ILE A 171 2.09 19.09 5.93
C ILE A 171 0.87 18.21 5.71
N MET A 172 1.10 16.90 5.80
CA MET A 172 0.07 15.87 5.86
C MET A 172 -1.05 16.21 6.86
N ALA A 173 -2.29 15.86 6.56
CA ALA A 173 -3.42 16.07 7.47
C ALA A 173 -3.18 15.41 8.84
N LEU A 174 -3.66 16.02 9.92
CA LEU A 174 -3.47 15.49 11.28
C LEU A 174 -4.13 14.11 11.43
N ALA A 175 -5.34 13.95 10.89
CA ALA A 175 -6.03 12.66 10.87
C ALA A 175 -5.24 11.61 10.06
N GLU A 176 -4.69 11.96 8.89
CA GLU A 176 -3.86 11.03 8.11
C GLU A 176 -2.63 10.57 8.91
N GLN A 177 -1.93 11.50 9.59
CA GLN A 177 -0.80 11.18 10.46
C GLN A 177 -1.18 10.25 11.61
N ALA A 178 -2.34 10.47 12.23
CA ALA A 178 -2.86 9.67 13.33
C ALA A 178 -3.08 8.21 12.92
N TYR A 179 -3.86 7.99 11.86
CA TYR A 179 -4.19 6.65 11.36
C TYR A 179 -2.95 5.88 10.91
N ILE A 180 -2.02 6.55 10.22
CA ILE A 180 -0.75 5.94 9.84
C ILE A 180 0.05 5.50 11.06
N THR A 181 0.11 6.33 12.09
CA THR A 181 0.90 6.05 13.29
C THR A 181 0.28 4.92 14.09
N TYR A 182 -1.04 4.90 14.22
CA TYR A 182 -1.77 3.78 14.81
C TYR A 182 -1.48 2.48 14.06
N ALA A 183 -1.60 2.50 12.73
CA ALA A 183 -1.30 1.33 11.90
C ALA A 183 0.15 0.84 12.05
N LYS A 184 1.14 1.75 12.19
CA LYS A 184 2.54 1.39 12.43
C LYS A 184 2.72 0.63 13.73
N HIS A 185 2.09 1.09 14.81
CA HIS A 185 2.15 0.44 16.12
C HIS A 185 1.45 -0.93 16.15
N LEU A 186 0.54 -1.18 15.22
CA LEU A 186 -0.11 -2.49 15.07
C LEU A 186 0.73 -3.50 14.26
N LEU A 187 1.79 -3.07 13.58
CA LEU A 187 2.63 -4.00 12.82
C LEU A 187 3.39 -4.93 13.77
N PRO A 188 3.64 -6.20 13.38
CA PRO A 188 4.39 -7.14 14.21
C PRO A 188 5.76 -6.57 14.57
N ASP A 189 6.04 -6.44 15.86
CA ASP A 189 7.33 -6.00 16.36
C ASP A 189 8.11 -7.18 16.95
N LYS A 190 9.33 -7.40 16.43
CA LYS A 190 10.22 -8.45 16.90
C LYS A 190 11.08 -7.91 18.02
N GLN A 191 10.78 -8.35 19.23
CA GLN A 191 11.54 -7.99 20.41
C GLN A 191 12.94 -8.67 20.40
N PRO A 192 13.94 -8.11 21.10
CA PRO A 192 15.30 -8.67 21.15
C PRO A 192 15.38 -10.10 21.69
N ASP A 193 14.39 -10.53 22.47
CA ASP A 193 14.25 -11.87 23.03
C ASP A 193 13.62 -12.89 22.05
N GLY A 194 13.24 -12.44 20.84
CA GLY A 194 12.61 -13.25 19.81
C GLY A 194 11.09 -13.32 19.89
N ASN A 195 10.46 -12.72 20.91
CA ASN A 195 9.01 -12.61 21.00
C ASN A 195 8.47 -11.63 19.96
N VAL A 196 7.26 -11.89 19.47
CA VAL A 196 6.56 -11.01 18.53
C VAL A 196 5.35 -10.41 19.24
N ILE A 197 5.33 -9.09 19.38
CA ILE A 197 4.14 -8.37 19.84
C ILE A 197 3.21 -8.21 18.64
N PHE A 198 2.04 -8.83 18.70
CA PHE A 198 1.07 -8.85 17.61
C PHE A 198 -0.36 -9.02 18.14
N ASP A 199 -1.18 -7.96 18.02
CA ASP A 199 -2.58 -7.96 18.44
C ASP A 199 -3.50 -8.10 17.21
N ARG A 200 -3.81 -9.35 16.87
CA ARG A 200 -4.65 -9.69 15.72
C ARG A 200 -6.03 -9.03 15.80
N THR A 201 -6.69 -9.13 16.95
CA THR A 201 -8.05 -8.62 17.16
C THR A 201 -8.12 -7.12 16.95
N ARG A 202 -7.11 -6.39 17.43
CA ARG A 202 -7.03 -4.95 17.26
C ARG A 202 -6.75 -4.52 15.81
N ILE A 203 -5.98 -5.31 15.06
CA ILE A 203 -5.81 -5.07 13.61
C ILE A 203 -7.12 -5.27 12.87
N GLU A 204 -7.82 -6.37 13.14
CA GLU A 204 -9.10 -6.70 12.50
C GLU A 204 -10.17 -5.63 12.77
N SER A 205 -10.18 -5.02 13.97
CA SER A 205 -11.10 -3.93 14.30
C SER A 205 -10.68 -2.57 13.72
N PHE A 206 -9.38 -2.32 13.50
CA PHE A 206 -8.88 -1.07 12.94
C PHE A 206 -8.94 -1.01 11.40
N LEU A 207 -8.80 -2.15 10.72
CA LEU A 207 -8.79 -2.24 9.25
C LEU A 207 -10.01 -1.58 8.58
N PRO A 208 -11.26 -1.79 9.03
CA PRO A 208 -12.43 -1.12 8.44
C PRO A 208 -12.34 0.41 8.52
N LYS A 209 -11.84 0.96 9.63
CA LYS A 209 -11.66 2.41 9.80
C LYS A 209 -10.62 2.95 8.82
N LEU A 210 -9.52 2.21 8.62
CA LEU A 210 -8.48 2.60 7.67
C LEU A 210 -8.93 2.49 6.21
N GLU A 211 -9.75 1.48 5.88
CA GLU A 211 -10.38 1.34 4.56
C GLU A 211 -11.36 2.50 4.28
N GLU A 212 -12.21 2.84 5.25
CA GLU A 212 -13.12 3.98 5.14
C GLU A 212 -12.36 5.28 4.89
N LEU A 213 -11.29 5.53 5.65
CA LEU A 213 -10.42 6.69 5.46
C LEU A 213 -9.86 6.75 4.04
N GLY A 214 -9.32 5.62 3.53
CA GLY A 214 -8.76 5.53 2.18
C GLY A 214 -9.80 5.72 1.07
N ASN A 215 -11.04 5.30 1.30
CA ASN A 215 -12.15 5.50 0.36
C ASN A 215 -12.65 6.95 0.37
N LYS A 216 -12.73 7.58 1.54
CA LYS A 216 -13.18 8.97 1.72
C LYS A 216 -12.14 9.99 1.25
N TYR A 217 -10.85 9.68 1.42
CA TYR A 217 -9.72 10.53 1.01
C TYR A 217 -8.74 9.76 0.10
N PRO A 218 -9.11 9.46 -1.16
CA PRO A 218 -8.27 8.67 -2.06
C PRO A 218 -6.91 9.28 -2.40
N PHE A 219 -6.72 10.57 -2.12
CA PHE A 219 -5.47 11.30 -2.32
C PHE A 219 -4.48 11.15 -1.16
N TYR A 220 -4.89 10.58 -0.03
CA TYR A 220 -3.97 10.19 1.04
C TYR A 220 -3.08 9.04 0.55
N GLN A 221 -1.77 9.24 0.68
CA GLN A 221 -0.80 8.38 0.00
C GLN A 221 -0.54 7.08 0.78
N TYR A 222 -0.55 7.16 2.11
CA TYR A 222 -0.06 6.09 2.98
C TYR A 222 -1.13 5.21 3.63
N PRO A 223 -2.41 5.62 3.83
CA PRO A 223 -3.41 4.73 4.43
C PRO A 223 -3.55 3.40 3.69
N ALA A 224 -3.61 3.44 2.35
CA ALA A 224 -3.64 2.26 1.50
C ALA A 224 -2.39 1.37 1.68
N TYR A 225 -1.20 1.97 1.81
CA TYR A 225 0.04 1.26 2.06
C TYR A 225 0.00 0.50 3.40
N PHE A 226 -0.41 1.18 4.48
CA PHE A 226 -0.49 0.55 5.80
C PHE A 226 -1.63 -0.47 5.90
N GLN A 227 -2.74 -0.27 5.19
CA GLN A 227 -3.79 -1.28 5.06
C GLN A 227 -3.22 -2.58 4.47
N ALA A 228 -2.45 -2.49 3.38
CA ALA A 228 -1.78 -3.65 2.78
C ALA A 228 -0.77 -4.32 3.73
N LYS A 229 0.00 -3.53 4.49
CA LYS A 229 0.94 -4.05 5.50
C LYS A 229 0.24 -4.80 6.64
N LEU A 230 -0.89 -4.29 7.12
CA LEU A 230 -1.70 -4.94 8.14
C LEU A 230 -2.39 -6.21 7.59
N LEU A 231 -2.90 -6.18 6.36
CA LEU A 231 -3.44 -7.38 5.70
C LEU A 231 -2.36 -8.45 5.52
N LEU A 232 -1.13 -8.04 5.18
CA LEU A 232 0.01 -8.95 5.08
C LEU A 232 0.35 -9.57 6.44
N SER A 233 0.31 -8.80 7.53
CA SER A 233 0.62 -9.32 8.87
C SER A 233 -0.48 -10.23 9.45
N LEU A 234 -1.74 -10.06 9.02
CA LEU A 234 -2.85 -10.93 9.44
C LEU A 234 -2.84 -12.32 8.83
N GLY A 235 -2.21 -12.53 7.68
CA GLY A 235 -2.19 -13.85 7.07
C GLY A 235 -1.07 -14.70 7.66
N ASP A 236 -1.38 -15.95 8.01
CA ASP A 236 -0.36 -16.94 8.34
C ASP A 236 0.53 -17.21 7.12
N ARG A 237 1.78 -17.64 7.32
CA ARG A 237 2.78 -17.79 6.24
C ARG A 237 2.27 -18.55 5.00
N GLU A 238 1.33 -19.49 5.15
CA GLU A 238 0.74 -20.23 4.05
C GLU A 238 -0.40 -19.49 3.31
N ASN A 239 -1.07 -18.53 3.95
CA ASN A 239 -2.24 -17.84 3.39
C ASN A 239 -2.19 -16.29 3.46
N MET A 240 -1.00 -15.70 3.67
CA MET A 240 -0.67 -14.26 3.59
C MET A 240 -1.36 -13.51 2.43
N LEU A 241 -1.55 -14.20 1.32
CA LEU A 241 -2.04 -13.62 0.08
C LEU A 241 -3.57 -13.50 0.02
N SER A 242 -4.33 -14.32 0.76
CA SER A 242 -5.80 -14.32 0.67
C SER A 242 -6.43 -12.96 0.97
N ALA A 243 -5.96 -12.31 2.04
CA ALA A 243 -6.43 -10.99 2.45
C ALA A 243 -5.84 -9.86 1.59
N LEU A 244 -4.60 -10.02 1.11
CA LEU A 244 -3.88 -8.98 0.38
C LEU A 244 -4.19 -8.95 -1.12
N ILE A 245 -4.44 -10.09 -1.78
CA ILE A 245 -4.68 -10.17 -3.24
C ILE A 245 -5.85 -9.29 -3.70
N PRO A 246 -7.04 -9.31 -3.06
CA PRO A 246 -8.16 -8.47 -3.48
C PRO A 246 -7.80 -6.98 -3.46
N PHE A 247 -7.05 -6.56 -2.44
CA PHE A 247 -6.54 -5.20 -2.32
C PHE A 247 -5.49 -4.90 -3.41
N ALA A 248 -4.51 -5.78 -3.58
CA ALA A 248 -3.44 -5.62 -4.56
C ALA A 248 -3.97 -5.51 -5.99
N ARG A 249 -5.06 -6.22 -6.33
CA ARG A 249 -5.73 -6.10 -7.64
C ARG A 249 -6.29 -4.71 -7.88
N LYS A 250 -6.96 -4.13 -6.88
CA LYS A 250 -7.52 -2.76 -6.97
C LYS A 250 -6.41 -1.73 -7.17
N LYS A 251 -5.23 -1.97 -6.61
CA LYS A 251 -4.08 -1.06 -6.61
C LYS A 251 -2.91 -1.51 -7.52
N GLN A 252 -3.13 -2.44 -8.45
CA GLN A 252 -2.08 -3.09 -9.28
C GLN A 252 -1.24 -2.15 -10.18
N ASN A 253 -1.63 -0.88 -10.30
CA ASN A 253 -0.91 0.14 -11.04
C ASN A 253 0.04 0.96 -10.15
N ASP A 254 -0.05 0.79 -8.83
CA ASP A 254 0.80 1.48 -7.87
C ASP A 254 2.04 0.61 -7.58
N PHE A 255 3.24 1.18 -7.72
CA PHE A 255 4.49 0.41 -7.58
C PHE A 255 4.63 -0.25 -6.20
N TRP A 256 4.21 0.45 -5.14
CA TRP A 256 4.43 0.03 -3.75
C TRP A 256 3.64 -1.22 -3.37
N VAL A 257 2.53 -1.51 -4.06
CA VAL A 257 1.74 -2.74 -3.83
C VAL A 257 2.57 -3.97 -4.15
N TRP A 258 3.33 -3.92 -5.23
CA TRP A 258 4.20 -5.00 -5.67
C TRP A 258 5.40 -5.18 -4.73
N GLU A 259 5.90 -4.08 -4.16
CA GLU A 259 6.90 -4.14 -3.09
C GLU A 259 6.34 -4.82 -1.84
N ILE A 260 5.12 -4.50 -1.40
CA ILE A 260 4.47 -5.19 -0.27
C ILE A 260 4.26 -6.67 -0.58
N LEU A 261 3.75 -7.01 -1.77
CA LEU A 261 3.60 -8.40 -2.19
C LEU A 261 4.91 -9.17 -2.12
N SER A 262 6.05 -8.53 -2.42
CA SER A 262 7.37 -9.19 -2.38
C SER A 262 7.77 -9.65 -0.99
N GLU A 263 7.24 -9.02 0.06
CA GLU A 263 7.51 -9.40 1.45
C GLU A 263 6.85 -10.73 1.84
N ALA A 264 5.84 -11.19 1.09
CA ALA A 264 5.27 -12.52 1.25
C ALA A 264 6.18 -13.64 0.67
N PHE A 265 7.22 -13.27 -0.10
CA PHE A 265 8.06 -14.21 -0.84
C PHE A 265 9.55 -14.08 -0.53
N THR A 266 9.94 -13.62 0.67
CA THR A 266 11.36 -13.35 0.99
C THR A 266 12.30 -14.55 0.84
N GLN A 267 11.76 -15.78 0.82
CA GLN A 267 12.53 -17.02 0.61
C GLN A 267 12.61 -17.44 -0.88
N ASP A 268 11.88 -16.78 -1.77
CA ASP A 268 11.82 -17.05 -3.21
C ASP A 268 12.35 -15.83 -3.96
N GLU A 269 13.68 -15.82 -4.19
CA GLU A 269 14.36 -14.67 -4.79
C GLU A 269 13.85 -14.36 -6.21
N GLU A 270 13.38 -15.36 -6.96
CA GLU A 270 12.84 -15.17 -8.31
C GLU A 270 11.49 -14.43 -8.27
N LYS A 271 10.59 -14.83 -7.36
CA LYS A 271 9.32 -14.11 -7.18
C LYS A 271 9.54 -12.68 -6.70
N VAL A 272 10.45 -12.47 -5.74
CA VAL A 272 10.81 -11.11 -5.29
C VAL A 272 11.32 -10.27 -6.46
N PHE A 273 12.24 -10.82 -7.26
CA PHE A 273 12.79 -10.15 -8.43
C PHE A 273 11.70 -9.78 -9.45
N ALA A 274 10.77 -10.70 -9.72
CA ALA A 274 9.65 -10.46 -10.62
C ALA A 274 8.70 -9.37 -10.10
N LEU A 275 8.42 -9.36 -8.80
CA LEU A 275 7.59 -8.34 -8.17
C LEU A 275 8.26 -6.96 -8.23
N TYR A 276 9.58 -6.86 -8.03
CA TYR A 276 10.33 -5.61 -8.25
C TYR A 276 10.32 -5.17 -9.71
N CYS A 277 10.48 -6.09 -10.67
CA CYS A 277 10.35 -5.78 -12.09
C CYS A 277 8.96 -5.21 -12.42
N ARG A 278 7.92 -5.79 -11.81
CA ARG A 278 6.53 -5.33 -11.98
C ARG A 278 6.28 -3.96 -11.33
N ALA A 279 6.88 -3.73 -10.14
CA ALA A 279 6.85 -2.46 -9.43
C ALA A 279 7.51 -1.34 -10.25
N LEU A 280 8.75 -1.52 -10.69
CA LEU A 280 9.53 -0.54 -11.50
C LEU A 280 9.00 -0.33 -12.91
N SER A 281 8.00 -1.12 -13.32
CA SER A 281 7.28 -0.93 -14.57
C SER A 281 6.02 -0.08 -14.43
N CYS A 282 5.61 0.26 -13.21
CA CYS A 282 4.49 1.16 -12.94
C CYS A 282 4.90 2.60 -13.21
N GLN A 283 3.92 3.46 -13.49
CA GLN A 283 4.17 4.89 -13.62
C GLN A 283 4.25 5.50 -12.21
N SER A 284 5.39 6.04 -11.83
CA SER A 284 5.61 6.56 -10.48
C SER A 284 6.66 7.69 -10.49
N PRO A 285 6.59 8.65 -9.55
CA PRO A 285 7.64 9.66 -9.39
C PRO A 285 8.98 9.02 -9.02
N GLU A 286 10.07 9.48 -9.64
CA GLU A 286 11.42 8.91 -9.45
C GLU A 286 11.89 8.95 -7.99
N GLU A 287 11.52 10.01 -7.25
CA GLU A 287 11.85 10.14 -5.83
C GLU A 287 11.26 9.02 -4.96
N MET A 288 10.11 8.47 -5.33
CA MET A 288 9.45 7.39 -4.59
C MET A 288 10.08 6.02 -4.88
N LEU A 289 10.76 5.89 -6.02
CA LEU A 289 11.38 4.63 -6.45
C LEU A 289 12.79 4.44 -5.88
N ILE A 290 13.40 5.46 -5.28
CA ILE A 290 14.78 5.45 -4.74
C ILE A 290 15.09 4.15 -3.97
N ASN A 291 14.32 3.81 -2.94
CA ASN A 291 14.62 2.64 -2.11
C ASN A 291 14.45 1.32 -2.90
N LEU A 292 13.42 1.24 -3.75
CA LEU A 292 13.18 0.06 -4.59
C LEU A 292 14.27 -0.13 -5.64
N ARG A 293 14.77 0.95 -6.27
CA ARG A 293 15.89 0.92 -7.21
C ARG A 293 17.17 0.44 -6.53
N GLN A 294 17.43 0.87 -5.29
CA GLN A 294 18.57 0.38 -4.52
C GLN A 294 18.46 -1.13 -4.24
N LYS A 295 17.28 -1.62 -3.83
CA LYS A 295 17.02 -3.06 -3.63
C LYS A 295 17.21 -3.84 -4.93
N MET A 296 16.68 -3.33 -6.05
CA MET A 296 16.80 -3.95 -7.36
C MET A 296 18.26 -3.98 -7.85
N ALA A 297 19.00 -2.88 -7.72
CA ALA A 297 20.42 -2.81 -8.07
C ALA A 297 21.23 -3.87 -7.32
N ALA A 298 20.99 -4.04 -6.01
CA ALA A 298 21.64 -5.10 -5.23
C ALA A 298 21.36 -6.50 -5.79
N MET A 299 20.11 -6.80 -6.19
CA MET A 299 19.77 -8.09 -6.82
C MET A 299 20.43 -8.27 -8.18
N LEU A 300 20.46 -7.22 -9.00
CA LEU A 300 21.09 -7.23 -10.33
C LEU A 300 22.60 -7.47 -10.24
N ILE A 301 23.28 -6.86 -9.26
CA ILE A 301 24.71 -7.11 -8.98
C ILE A 301 24.94 -8.57 -8.61
N ARG A 302 24.14 -9.15 -7.71
CA ARG A 302 24.24 -10.58 -7.35
C ARG A 302 24.02 -11.50 -8.55
N LYS A 303 23.11 -11.13 -9.45
CA LYS A 303 22.84 -11.85 -10.72
C LYS A 303 23.85 -11.54 -11.82
N GLN A 304 24.86 -10.71 -11.55
CA GLN A 304 25.87 -10.26 -12.52
C GLN A 304 25.28 -9.55 -13.76
N LEU A 305 24.10 -8.97 -13.62
CA LEU A 305 23.44 -8.14 -14.65
C LEU A 305 23.93 -6.69 -14.51
N TYR A 306 25.22 -6.48 -14.79
CA TYR A 306 25.93 -5.25 -14.43
C TYR A 306 25.46 -4.01 -15.19
N ASN A 307 25.07 -4.13 -16.46
CA ASN A 307 24.55 -3.01 -17.24
C ASN A 307 23.24 -2.50 -16.65
N GLU A 308 22.34 -3.41 -16.30
CA GLU A 308 21.06 -3.09 -15.66
C GLU A 308 21.27 -2.55 -14.25
N ALA A 309 22.21 -3.12 -13.49
CA ALA A 309 22.57 -2.64 -12.15
C ALA A 309 23.12 -1.21 -12.17
N ARG A 310 24.03 -0.91 -13.11
CA ARG A 310 24.55 0.45 -13.33
C ARG A 310 23.41 1.41 -13.66
N THR A 311 22.51 1.01 -14.55
CA THR A 311 21.35 1.82 -14.96
C THR A 311 20.47 2.18 -13.76
N GLU A 312 20.13 1.21 -12.90
CA GLU A 312 19.34 1.50 -11.68
C GLU A 312 20.09 2.37 -10.68
N THR A 313 21.40 2.17 -10.55
CA THR A 313 22.27 2.96 -9.67
C THR A 313 22.34 4.42 -10.11
N GLU A 314 22.48 4.69 -11.41
CA GLU A 314 22.50 6.05 -11.95
C GLU A 314 21.15 6.75 -11.78
N LEU A 315 20.03 6.06 -12.04
CA LEU A 315 18.68 6.61 -11.82
C LEU A 315 18.44 6.94 -10.34
N LEU A 316 18.84 6.05 -9.44
CA LEU A 316 18.80 6.26 -7.99
C LEU A 316 19.59 7.51 -7.57
N VAL A 317 20.84 7.64 -8.03
CA VAL A 317 21.72 8.77 -7.69
C VAL A 317 21.18 10.08 -8.24
N ALA A 318 20.69 10.09 -9.48
CA ALA A 318 20.08 11.26 -10.10
C ALA A 318 18.88 11.77 -9.27
N ALA A 319 17.97 10.87 -8.89
CA ALA A 319 16.79 11.23 -8.08
C ALA A 319 17.17 11.78 -6.69
N ARG A 320 18.21 11.23 -6.05
CA ARG A 320 18.70 11.74 -4.75
C ARG A 320 19.35 13.12 -4.89
N ASN A 321 20.17 13.32 -5.90
CA ASN A 321 20.83 14.61 -6.16
C ASN A 321 19.83 15.72 -6.46
N GLU A 322 18.80 15.44 -7.26
CA GLU A 322 17.71 16.40 -7.56
C GLU A 322 17.02 16.91 -6.28
N LYS A 323 16.93 16.05 -5.25
CA LYS A 323 16.29 16.37 -3.96
C LYS A 323 17.27 16.84 -2.88
N GLY A 324 18.57 16.92 -3.19
CA GLY A 324 19.62 17.25 -2.21
C GLY A 324 19.79 16.19 -1.12
N TYR A 325 19.42 14.93 -1.38
CA TYR A 325 19.55 13.84 -0.42
C TYR A 325 20.95 13.23 -0.47
N ARG A 326 21.53 12.94 0.71
CA ARG A 326 22.82 12.21 0.81
C ARG A 326 22.74 10.86 0.10
N ILE A 327 23.74 10.52 -0.71
CA ILE A 327 23.86 9.19 -1.35
C ILE A 327 24.31 8.15 -0.28
N PRO A 328 23.67 6.98 -0.19
CA PRO A 328 24.07 5.93 0.75
C PRO A 328 25.48 5.39 0.47
N ASP A 329 26.24 5.08 1.50
CA ASP A 329 27.64 4.65 1.37
C ASP A 329 27.79 3.36 0.56
N VAL A 330 26.82 2.44 0.64
CA VAL A 330 26.79 1.22 -0.19
C VAL A 330 26.70 1.54 -1.68
N VAL A 331 25.97 2.60 -2.05
CA VAL A 331 25.82 3.04 -3.44
C VAL A 331 27.11 3.71 -3.92
N ASN A 332 27.73 4.56 -3.08
CA ASN A 332 29.05 5.13 -3.39
C ASN A 332 30.10 4.02 -3.60
N ASN A 333 30.08 2.98 -2.76
CA ASN A 333 30.94 1.82 -2.93
C ASN A 333 30.72 1.15 -4.28
N TRP A 334 29.47 0.84 -4.67
CA TRP A 334 29.16 0.27 -5.99
C TRP A 334 29.75 1.07 -7.14
N GLN A 335 29.68 2.41 -7.10
CA GLN A 335 30.21 3.27 -8.16
C GLN A 335 31.74 3.23 -8.30
N SER A 336 32.46 2.75 -7.27
CA SER A 336 33.91 2.57 -7.29
C SER A 336 34.36 1.18 -7.75
N GLN A 337 33.43 0.22 -7.89
CA GLN A 337 33.74 -1.15 -8.27
C GLN A 337 34.05 -1.27 -9.76
N GLU A 338 34.94 -2.20 -10.12
CA GLU A 338 35.35 -2.44 -11.52
C GLU A 338 34.16 -2.76 -12.42
N TRP A 339 33.22 -3.61 -11.95
CA TRP A 339 32.01 -3.94 -12.71
C TRP A 339 31.19 -2.71 -13.09
N TYR A 340 31.13 -1.69 -12.22
CA TYR A 340 30.36 -0.47 -12.47
C TYR A 340 31.05 0.40 -13.52
N ILE A 341 32.38 0.53 -13.40
CA ILE A 341 33.22 1.29 -14.33
C ILE A 341 33.12 0.69 -15.74
N SER A 342 33.15 -0.64 -15.85
CA SER A 342 33.10 -1.36 -17.13
C SER A 342 31.69 -1.53 -17.71
N ALA A 343 30.64 -1.52 -16.88
CA ALA A 343 29.26 -1.70 -17.33
C ALA A 343 28.78 -0.56 -18.22
N VAL A 344 27.90 -0.85 -19.17
CA VAL A 344 27.27 0.16 -20.04
C VAL A 344 25.98 0.65 -19.38
N ASN A 345 25.84 1.97 -19.21
CA ASN A 345 24.56 2.55 -18.80
C ASN A 345 23.54 2.45 -19.95
N LEU A 346 22.39 1.84 -19.67
CA LEU A 346 21.30 1.67 -20.64
C LEU A 346 20.32 2.85 -20.56
N LYS A 347 19.50 3.01 -21.59
CA LYS A 347 18.40 3.99 -21.55
C LYS A 347 17.38 3.69 -20.45
N ASN A 348 17.11 2.41 -20.20
CA ASN A 348 16.24 1.89 -19.13
C ASN A 348 16.28 0.35 -19.14
N ASN A 349 15.73 -0.24 -18.09
CA ASN A 349 15.65 -1.70 -17.91
C ASN A 349 14.30 -2.32 -18.32
N LYS A 350 13.45 -1.60 -19.08
CA LYS A 350 12.10 -2.12 -19.45
C LYS A 350 12.15 -3.45 -20.20
N LYS A 351 13.19 -3.68 -21.01
CA LYS A 351 13.39 -4.95 -21.71
C LYS A 351 13.51 -6.12 -20.74
N LEU A 352 14.29 -5.96 -19.67
CA LEU A 352 14.45 -6.95 -18.61
C LEU A 352 13.13 -7.11 -17.85
N TYR A 353 12.53 -6.01 -17.40
CA TYR A 353 11.31 -6.06 -16.58
C TYR A 353 10.17 -6.79 -17.26
N ASN A 354 9.99 -6.56 -18.56
CA ASN A 354 8.96 -7.23 -19.36
C ASN A 354 9.15 -8.75 -19.46
N GLN A 355 10.35 -9.29 -19.19
CA GLN A 355 10.57 -10.74 -19.15
C GLN A 355 9.95 -11.37 -17.90
N TYR A 356 9.90 -10.65 -16.78
CA TYR A 356 9.48 -11.19 -15.48
C TYR A 356 8.06 -10.79 -15.05
N LYS A 357 7.44 -9.79 -15.71
CA LYS A 357 6.08 -9.32 -15.38
C LYS A 357 5.05 -10.44 -15.26
N HIS A 358 5.13 -11.45 -16.13
CA HIS A 358 4.19 -12.56 -16.14
C HIS A 358 4.19 -13.38 -14.84
N ILE A 359 5.33 -13.48 -14.15
CA ILE A 359 5.43 -14.17 -12.86
C ILE A 359 4.68 -13.38 -11.78
N ALA A 360 4.88 -12.06 -11.73
CA ALA A 360 4.19 -11.17 -10.80
C ALA A 360 2.66 -11.15 -11.04
N ASP A 361 2.24 -11.07 -12.31
CA ASP A 361 0.82 -11.17 -12.66
C ASP A 361 0.27 -12.57 -12.31
N GLY A 362 1.05 -13.63 -12.47
CA GLY A 362 0.73 -14.99 -12.01
C GLY A 362 0.46 -15.09 -10.51
N ILE A 363 1.26 -14.42 -9.69
CA ILE A 363 1.06 -14.31 -8.23
C ILE A 363 -0.27 -13.59 -7.93
N LEU A 364 -0.52 -12.46 -8.59
CA LEU A 364 -1.72 -11.63 -8.34
C LEU A 364 -3.03 -12.35 -8.71
N PHE A 365 -2.97 -13.31 -9.62
CA PHE A 365 -4.12 -14.06 -10.13
C PHE A 365 -4.09 -15.55 -9.77
N ALA A 366 -3.31 -15.95 -8.77
CA ALA A 366 -3.11 -17.35 -8.41
C ALA A 366 -4.39 -18.12 -8.01
N ASP A 367 -5.37 -17.43 -7.41
CA ASP A 367 -6.71 -17.94 -7.05
C ASP A 367 -7.62 -18.18 -8.26
N ILE A 368 -7.25 -17.71 -9.45
CA ILE A 368 -8.01 -17.93 -10.68
C ILE A 368 -7.48 -19.20 -11.36
N PRO A 369 -8.37 -20.17 -11.72
CA PRO A 369 -7.96 -21.39 -12.39
C PRO A 369 -7.14 -21.12 -13.64
N GLU A 370 -5.99 -21.79 -13.72
CA GLU A 370 -5.15 -21.81 -14.91
C GLU A 370 -5.49 -23.03 -15.75
N VAL A 371 -5.82 -22.80 -17.01
CA VAL A 371 -6.21 -23.86 -17.95
C VAL A 371 -5.23 -23.93 -19.12
N THR A 372 -5.02 -25.12 -19.67
CA THR A 372 -4.25 -25.29 -20.91
C THR A 372 -5.17 -25.03 -22.10
N VAL A 373 -4.69 -24.27 -23.08
CA VAL A 373 -5.36 -24.08 -24.37
C VAL A 373 -4.37 -24.32 -25.50
N ILE A 374 -4.87 -24.66 -26.68
CA ILE A 374 -4.07 -24.77 -27.89
C ILE A 374 -4.36 -23.61 -28.84
N VAL A 375 -3.32 -23.06 -29.45
CA VAL A 375 -3.44 -21.97 -30.43
C VAL A 375 -3.91 -22.52 -31.76
N GLU A 376 -5.14 -22.17 -32.13
CA GLU A 376 -5.79 -22.64 -33.34
C GLU A 376 -5.47 -21.78 -34.57
N PHE A 377 -5.28 -20.47 -34.36
CA PHE A 377 -4.99 -19.52 -35.42
C PHE A 377 -4.27 -18.30 -34.82
N VAL A 378 -3.43 -17.64 -35.60
CA VAL A 378 -2.73 -16.42 -35.21
C VAL A 378 -2.94 -15.36 -36.27
N ASN A 379 -3.53 -14.24 -35.87
CA ASN A 379 -3.59 -13.02 -36.67
C ASN A 379 -2.50 -12.05 -36.19
N THR A 380 -1.37 -12.06 -36.89
CA THR A 380 -0.18 -11.26 -36.53
C THR A 380 -0.38 -9.76 -36.68
N ASP A 381 -1.30 -9.32 -37.54
CA ASP A 381 -1.57 -7.91 -37.80
C ASP A 381 -2.42 -7.32 -36.68
N LYS A 382 -3.47 -8.04 -36.28
CA LYS A 382 -4.37 -7.66 -35.19
C LYS A 382 -3.84 -8.03 -33.80
N LYS A 383 -2.73 -8.77 -33.73
CA LYS A 383 -2.17 -9.36 -32.50
C LYS A 383 -3.18 -10.23 -31.73
N MET A 384 -4.01 -10.94 -32.47
CA MET A 384 -5.04 -11.83 -31.93
C MET A 384 -4.62 -13.27 -32.15
N LEU A 385 -4.97 -14.16 -31.22
CA LEU A 385 -4.92 -15.59 -31.44
C LEU A 385 -6.29 -16.20 -31.16
N ASN A 386 -6.62 -17.25 -31.90
CA ASN A 386 -7.74 -18.14 -31.56
C ASN A 386 -7.21 -19.29 -30.73
N PHE A 387 -8.01 -19.75 -29.78
CA PHE A 387 -7.66 -20.85 -28.91
C PHE A 387 -8.79 -21.89 -28.83
N ILE A 388 -8.42 -23.12 -28.46
CA ILE A 388 -9.33 -24.17 -28.06
C ILE A 388 -8.87 -24.70 -26.69
N GLU A 389 -9.78 -24.70 -25.72
CA GLU A 389 -9.62 -25.43 -24.46
C GLU A 389 -10.38 -26.76 -24.53
N THR A 390 -11.63 -26.69 -24.98
CA THR A 390 -12.52 -27.82 -25.28
C THR A 390 -13.43 -27.47 -26.45
N GLU A 391 -14.16 -28.44 -26.99
CA GLU A 391 -15.18 -28.16 -28.03
C GLU A 391 -16.32 -27.24 -27.55
N SER A 392 -16.51 -27.11 -26.23
CA SER A 392 -17.46 -26.19 -25.60
C SER A 392 -16.85 -24.85 -25.17
N LYS A 393 -15.51 -24.72 -25.16
CA LYS A 393 -14.80 -23.52 -24.70
C LYS A 393 -13.62 -23.22 -25.63
N TYR A 394 -13.90 -22.33 -26.56
CA TYR A 394 -13.00 -21.84 -27.60
C TYR A 394 -13.29 -20.36 -27.84
N GLY A 395 -12.39 -19.64 -28.51
CA GLY A 395 -12.59 -18.22 -28.78
C GLY A 395 -11.28 -17.56 -29.19
N PHE A 396 -11.16 -16.26 -28.94
CA PHE A 396 -9.95 -15.52 -29.31
C PHE A 396 -9.59 -14.43 -28.30
N PHE A 397 -8.31 -14.05 -28.19
CA PHE A 397 -7.85 -12.95 -27.35
C PHE A 397 -6.60 -12.27 -27.91
N LYS A 398 -6.30 -11.04 -27.43
CA LYS A 398 -5.07 -10.31 -27.76
C LYS A 398 -3.87 -10.90 -27.02
N TYR A 399 -2.80 -11.24 -27.74
CA TYR A 399 -1.63 -11.89 -27.14
C TYR A 399 -0.43 -10.97 -26.93
N ASP A 400 -0.38 -9.81 -27.59
CA ASP A 400 0.76 -8.88 -27.61
C ASP A 400 1.15 -8.34 -26.23
N ARG A 401 0.19 -8.25 -25.29
CA ARG A 401 0.47 -7.89 -23.91
C ARG A 401 1.33 -8.94 -23.17
N PHE A 402 1.28 -10.20 -23.59
CA PHE A 402 1.84 -11.33 -22.84
C PHE A 402 2.96 -12.05 -23.58
N LEU A 403 2.82 -12.21 -24.89
CA LEU A 403 3.71 -13.00 -25.73
C LEU A 403 4.28 -12.13 -26.86
N LYS A 404 5.60 -12.20 -27.06
CA LYS A 404 6.23 -11.58 -28.23
C LYS A 404 5.88 -12.34 -29.51
N ASN A 405 5.96 -13.67 -29.46
CA ASN A 405 5.72 -14.57 -30.59
C ASN A 405 4.84 -15.74 -30.14
N VAL A 406 3.92 -16.14 -31.01
CA VAL A 406 3.03 -17.28 -30.82
C VAL A 406 2.75 -17.93 -32.17
N ASN A 407 2.74 -19.27 -32.20
CA ASN A 407 2.52 -20.05 -33.41
C ASN A 407 1.27 -20.91 -33.29
N ILE A 408 0.72 -21.30 -34.44
CA ILE A 408 -0.36 -22.29 -34.48
C ILE A 408 0.18 -23.61 -33.91
N GLY A 409 -0.56 -24.18 -32.96
CA GLY A 409 -0.19 -25.40 -32.25
C GLY A 409 0.60 -25.19 -30.96
N ASP A 410 1.00 -23.96 -30.64
CA ASP A 410 1.54 -23.66 -29.32
C ASP A 410 0.48 -23.99 -28.25
N THR A 411 0.89 -24.65 -27.18
CA THR A 411 0.08 -24.80 -25.96
C THR A 411 0.37 -23.66 -25.01
N LEU A 412 -0.69 -23.08 -24.44
CA LEU A 412 -0.62 -21.94 -23.54
C LEU A 412 -1.33 -22.25 -22.23
N LYS A 413 -0.78 -21.77 -21.12
CA LYS A 413 -1.47 -21.71 -19.84
C LYS A 413 -2.11 -20.35 -19.69
N VAL A 414 -3.42 -20.32 -19.45
CA VAL A 414 -4.23 -19.10 -19.48
C VAL A 414 -5.11 -19.00 -18.24
N ARG A 415 -5.18 -17.81 -17.65
CA ARG A 415 -6.21 -17.44 -16.67
C ARG A 415 -7.19 -16.49 -17.33
N PHE A 416 -8.43 -16.94 -17.49
CA PHE A 416 -9.48 -16.13 -18.11
C PHE A 416 -10.12 -15.17 -17.10
N GLN A 417 -10.36 -13.93 -17.55
CA GLN A 417 -11.12 -12.94 -16.80
C GLN A 417 -12.62 -13.04 -17.12
N SER A 418 -12.94 -13.14 -18.41
CA SER A 418 -14.30 -13.20 -18.93
C SER A 418 -14.26 -13.60 -20.39
N GLY A 419 -15.37 -14.09 -20.92
CA GLY A 419 -15.53 -14.39 -22.33
C GLY A 419 -16.73 -15.29 -22.58
N THR A 420 -17.11 -15.40 -23.84
CA THR A 420 -18.17 -16.29 -24.31
C THR A 420 -17.59 -17.24 -25.35
N PRO A 421 -17.98 -18.53 -25.36
CA PRO A 421 -17.54 -19.47 -26.39
C PRO A 421 -17.73 -18.92 -27.81
N GLY A 422 -16.70 -19.06 -28.65
CA GLY A 422 -16.63 -18.50 -30.00
C GLY A 422 -16.33 -17.00 -30.08
N GLY A 423 -16.37 -16.28 -28.96
CA GLY A 423 -16.20 -14.83 -28.88
C GLY A 423 -14.82 -14.37 -28.39
N LEU A 424 -14.77 -13.08 -28.04
CA LEU A 424 -13.61 -12.44 -27.45
C LEU A 424 -13.49 -12.81 -25.97
N PHE A 425 -12.31 -13.29 -25.57
CA PHE A 425 -11.93 -13.48 -24.18
C PHE A 425 -11.01 -12.36 -23.69
N LYS A 426 -11.21 -11.95 -22.45
CA LYS A 426 -10.23 -11.19 -21.67
C LYS A 426 -9.45 -12.16 -20.80
N VAL A 427 -8.14 -11.94 -20.70
CA VAL A 427 -7.21 -12.82 -19.99
C VAL A 427 -6.39 -12.02 -18.98
N TYR A 428 -6.14 -12.64 -17.82
CA TYR A 428 -5.27 -12.09 -16.78
C TYR A 428 -3.81 -12.45 -17.01
N THR A 429 -3.54 -13.72 -17.33
CA THR A 429 -2.19 -14.24 -17.57
C THR A 429 -2.17 -15.16 -18.77
N VAL A 430 -1.06 -15.15 -19.50
CA VAL A 430 -0.78 -16.09 -20.60
C VAL A 430 0.70 -16.43 -20.56
N THR A 431 1.01 -17.73 -20.49
CA THR A 431 2.39 -18.25 -20.58
C THR A 431 2.43 -19.40 -21.58
N LYS A 432 3.57 -19.58 -22.25
CA LYS A 432 3.77 -20.77 -23.08
C LYS A 432 3.95 -21.98 -22.17
N ALA A 433 3.37 -23.10 -22.58
CA ALA A 433 3.58 -24.39 -21.96
C ALA A 433 3.98 -25.41 -23.02
N ASP A 434 4.71 -26.44 -22.61
CA ASP A 434 4.97 -27.62 -23.41
C ASP A 434 4.09 -28.76 -22.89
N ASP A 435 2.92 -28.94 -23.51
CA ASP A 435 1.94 -29.94 -23.10
C ASP A 435 1.55 -30.79 -24.32
N ALA A 436 2.46 -31.72 -24.68
CA ALA A 436 2.27 -32.62 -25.82
C ALA A 436 1.01 -33.48 -25.66
N GLY A 437 0.67 -33.88 -24.43
CA GLY A 437 -0.53 -34.67 -24.12
C GLY A 437 -1.81 -33.91 -24.45
N PHE A 438 -1.92 -32.65 -24.01
CA PHE A 438 -3.04 -31.79 -24.38
C PHE A 438 -3.05 -31.48 -25.88
N ARG A 439 -1.88 -31.15 -26.44
CA ARG A 439 -1.73 -30.84 -27.88
C ARG A 439 -2.28 -31.95 -28.77
N ASN A 440 -1.96 -33.21 -28.47
CA ASN A 440 -2.37 -34.38 -29.26
C ASN A 440 -3.88 -34.64 -29.25
N GLN A 441 -4.66 -34.01 -28.36
CA GLN A 441 -6.13 -34.06 -28.41
C GLN A 441 -6.69 -33.22 -29.57
N PHE A 442 -5.95 -32.20 -30.00
CA PHE A 442 -6.36 -31.25 -31.03
C PHE A 442 -5.44 -31.27 -32.26
N TYR A 443 -4.41 -32.12 -32.26
CA TYR A 443 -3.48 -32.34 -33.36
C TYR A 443 -3.51 -33.80 -33.80
N LYS A 444 -3.56 -34.04 -35.12
CA LYS A 444 -3.39 -35.38 -35.69
C LYS A 444 -2.50 -35.34 -36.93
N GLU A 445 -1.72 -36.40 -37.14
CA GLU A 445 -1.15 -36.68 -38.45
C GLU A 445 -2.24 -37.27 -39.34
N VAL A 446 -2.24 -36.87 -40.61
CA VAL A 446 -3.15 -37.37 -41.64
C VAL A 446 -2.35 -37.66 -42.89
N GLU A 447 -2.73 -38.72 -43.58
CA GLU A 447 -2.18 -39.10 -44.87
C GLU A 447 -3.33 -39.53 -45.77
N GLY A 448 -3.35 -39.00 -47.00
CA GLY A 448 -4.45 -39.26 -47.91
C GLY A 448 -4.27 -38.57 -49.26
N ILE A 449 -5.30 -38.65 -50.08
CA ILE A 449 -5.32 -38.03 -51.41
C ILE A 449 -5.94 -36.65 -51.30
N VAL A 450 -5.24 -35.64 -51.82
CA VAL A 450 -5.75 -34.27 -51.90
C VAL A 450 -6.84 -34.19 -52.96
N HIS A 451 -8.01 -33.68 -52.58
CA HIS A 451 -9.09 -33.32 -53.49
C HIS A 451 -9.24 -31.80 -53.57
N ILE A 452 -9.07 -31.22 -54.76
CA ILE A 452 -9.32 -29.79 -55.03
C ILE A 452 -10.53 -29.70 -55.96
N PRO A 453 -11.71 -29.28 -55.45
CA PRO A 453 -12.90 -29.17 -56.28
C PRO A 453 -12.67 -28.25 -57.48
N ALA A 454 -13.22 -28.62 -58.64
CA ALA A 454 -13.04 -27.88 -59.88
C ALA A 454 -13.38 -26.39 -59.71
N GLY A 455 -12.44 -25.51 -60.08
CA GLY A 455 -12.59 -24.06 -59.98
C GLY A 455 -12.49 -23.47 -58.57
N LYS A 456 -12.12 -24.25 -57.55
CA LYS A 456 -11.87 -23.75 -56.18
C LYS A 456 -10.38 -23.60 -55.89
N SER A 457 -10.06 -22.66 -55.02
CA SER A 457 -8.69 -22.40 -54.56
C SER A 457 -8.33 -23.15 -53.28
N PHE A 458 -9.28 -23.83 -52.64
CA PHE A 458 -9.09 -24.66 -51.46
C PHE A 458 -9.24 -26.14 -51.80
N GLY A 459 -8.76 -27.02 -50.93
CA GLY A 459 -8.89 -28.47 -51.09
C GLY A 459 -9.27 -29.17 -49.80
N PHE A 460 -9.31 -30.50 -49.87
CA PHE A 460 -9.52 -31.39 -48.74
C PHE A 460 -8.53 -32.55 -48.79
N LEU A 461 -8.10 -33.01 -47.64
CA LEU A 461 -7.39 -34.28 -47.44
C LEU A 461 -8.34 -35.15 -46.60
N ASP A 462 -9.13 -35.99 -47.26
CA ASP A 462 -10.30 -36.66 -46.68
C ASP A 462 -11.27 -35.64 -46.00
N ASP A 463 -11.38 -35.69 -44.67
CA ASP A 463 -12.22 -34.79 -43.87
C ASP A 463 -11.52 -33.48 -43.45
N VAL A 464 -10.23 -33.34 -43.79
CA VAL A 464 -9.39 -32.20 -43.38
C VAL A 464 -9.44 -31.10 -44.43
N PHE A 465 -9.87 -29.91 -44.02
CA PHE A 465 -9.89 -28.73 -44.88
C PHE A 465 -8.48 -28.17 -45.13
N ILE A 466 -8.17 -27.85 -46.39
CA ILE A 466 -6.91 -27.24 -46.82
C ILE A 466 -7.18 -25.81 -47.28
N GLN A 467 -6.67 -24.82 -46.55
CA GLN A 467 -6.83 -23.41 -46.90
C GLN A 467 -6.10 -23.06 -48.21
N PRO A 468 -6.61 -22.10 -49.00
CA PRO A 468 -6.00 -21.70 -50.27
C PRO A 468 -4.52 -21.33 -50.18
N SER A 469 -4.14 -20.62 -49.11
CA SER A 469 -2.75 -20.24 -48.86
C SER A 469 -1.82 -21.45 -48.77
N LEU A 470 -2.27 -22.56 -48.20
CA LEU A 470 -1.49 -23.80 -48.10
C LEU A 470 -1.47 -24.58 -49.41
N VAL A 471 -2.57 -24.59 -50.18
CA VAL A 471 -2.59 -25.14 -51.54
C VAL A 471 -1.52 -24.48 -52.39
N THR A 472 -1.49 -23.14 -52.40
CA THR A 472 -0.50 -22.36 -53.16
C THR A 472 0.92 -22.54 -52.61
N LYS A 473 1.11 -22.40 -51.29
CA LYS A 473 2.43 -22.48 -50.65
C LYS A 473 3.12 -23.82 -50.89
N HIS A 474 2.36 -24.92 -50.84
CA HIS A 474 2.89 -26.27 -51.00
C HIS A 474 2.69 -26.84 -52.42
N LYS A 475 2.20 -26.01 -53.36
CA LYS A 475 1.92 -26.39 -54.76
C LYS A 475 1.13 -27.70 -54.86
N LEU A 476 0.08 -27.82 -54.06
CA LEU A 476 -0.74 -29.03 -54.02
C LEU A 476 -1.56 -29.15 -55.31
N THR A 477 -1.62 -30.37 -55.84
CA THR A 477 -2.44 -30.72 -57.00
C THR A 477 -3.52 -31.71 -56.59
N ASP A 478 -4.65 -31.68 -57.29
CA ASP A 478 -5.69 -32.70 -57.16
C ASP A 478 -5.10 -34.09 -57.45
N GLY A 479 -5.47 -35.08 -56.64
CA GLY A 479 -4.97 -36.46 -56.75
C GLY A 479 -3.61 -36.71 -56.09
N ALA A 480 -2.94 -35.71 -55.51
CA ALA A 480 -1.64 -35.91 -54.86
C ALA A 480 -1.77 -36.64 -53.52
N LEU A 481 -0.93 -37.66 -53.29
CA LEU A 481 -0.77 -38.27 -51.97
C LEU A 481 0.05 -37.33 -51.08
N VAL A 482 -0.51 -36.96 -49.92
CA VAL A 482 0.12 -36.01 -48.99
C VAL A 482 0.01 -36.53 -47.57
N LYS A 483 1.14 -36.49 -46.86
CA LYS A 483 1.19 -36.58 -45.40
C LYS A 483 1.26 -35.18 -44.80
N ALA A 484 0.45 -34.91 -43.79
CA ALA A 484 0.31 -33.59 -43.19
C ALA A 484 -0.09 -33.68 -41.71
N THR A 485 0.03 -32.55 -41.03
CA THR A 485 -0.51 -32.35 -39.70
C THR A 485 -1.77 -31.50 -39.79
N ALA A 486 -2.83 -31.94 -39.12
CA ALA A 486 -4.09 -31.25 -39.00
C ALA A 486 -4.33 -30.82 -37.55
N ILE A 487 -4.99 -29.67 -37.40
CA ILE A 487 -5.48 -29.16 -36.11
C ILE A 487 -7.00 -29.12 -36.11
N LYS A 488 -7.61 -29.36 -34.94
CA LYS A 488 -9.04 -29.16 -34.75
C LYS A 488 -9.41 -27.69 -35.00
N SER A 489 -10.57 -27.45 -35.60
CA SER A 489 -11.05 -26.11 -35.93
C SER A 489 -12.57 -26.07 -35.97
N TYR A 490 -13.17 -24.96 -35.53
CA TYR A 490 -14.61 -24.76 -35.57
C TYR A 490 -15.02 -24.11 -36.90
N ASN A 491 -15.94 -24.74 -37.62
CA ASN A 491 -16.50 -24.18 -38.84
C ASN A 491 -17.76 -23.37 -38.53
N GLU A 492 -17.62 -22.04 -38.50
CA GLU A 492 -18.72 -21.12 -38.19
C GLU A 492 -19.91 -21.26 -39.16
N SER A 493 -19.64 -21.45 -40.46
CA SER A 493 -20.69 -21.57 -41.47
C SER A 493 -21.52 -22.84 -41.34
N LYS A 494 -20.90 -23.94 -40.88
CA LYS A 494 -21.55 -25.24 -40.70
C LYS A 494 -21.93 -25.53 -39.25
N LYS A 495 -21.57 -24.64 -38.32
CA LYS A 495 -21.73 -24.81 -36.87
C LYS A 495 -21.27 -26.17 -36.34
N GLN A 496 -20.13 -26.65 -36.86
CA GLN A 496 -19.61 -27.98 -36.54
C GLN A 496 -18.10 -27.95 -36.40
N TRP A 497 -17.58 -28.85 -35.58
CA TRP A 497 -16.15 -29.09 -35.44
C TRP A 497 -15.62 -29.92 -36.61
N GLY A 498 -14.41 -29.58 -37.05
CA GLY A 498 -13.70 -30.31 -38.10
C GLY A 498 -12.20 -30.20 -37.93
N TRP A 499 -11.47 -30.54 -38.99
CA TRP A 499 -10.02 -30.52 -39.02
C TRP A 499 -9.54 -29.60 -40.13
N LYS A 500 -8.46 -28.85 -39.89
CA LYS A 500 -7.78 -28.05 -40.92
C LYS A 500 -6.30 -28.39 -40.98
N MET A 501 -5.75 -28.42 -42.18
CA MET A 501 -4.32 -28.65 -42.39
C MET A 501 -3.51 -27.44 -41.89
N VAL A 502 -2.38 -27.69 -41.23
CA VAL A 502 -1.48 -26.63 -40.72
C VAL A 502 -0.04 -26.77 -41.18
N VAL A 503 0.44 -28.00 -41.39
CA VAL A 503 1.81 -28.29 -41.84
C VAL A 503 1.78 -29.47 -42.81
N LYS A 504 2.55 -29.39 -43.90
CA LYS A 504 2.85 -30.54 -44.76
C LYS A 504 4.14 -31.20 -44.25
N LEU A 505 4.13 -32.52 -44.05
CA LEU A 505 5.27 -33.29 -43.56
C LEU A 505 6.17 -33.74 -44.71
#